data_AF-A0A2D6PL31-F1
#
_entry.id   AF-A0A2D6PL31-F1
#
_cell.length_a   1.000
_cell.length_b   1.000
_cell.length_c   1.000
_cell.angle_alpha   90.00
_cell.angle_beta   90.00
_cell.angle_gamma   90.00
#
_symmetry.space_group_name_H-M   'P 1'
#
loop_
_entity.id
_entity.type
_entity.pdbx_description
1 polymer ?
#
loop_
_entity_poly.entity_id
_entity_poly.type
_entity_poly.pdbx_seq_one_letter_code
_entity_poly.pdbx_strand_id
1 'polypeptide(L)'
;MRDQPGNLPLHHWPSHGGQAAALLQRFGLPADHPLEDISANLNPLGPPGWVTGYLAQRLAGLGRYPEPDYRAARQAIAEHAG
;
A
#
# COMPACT_ATOMS: atom_id res chain seq x y z
N MET A 1 15.27 -42.07 8.52
CA MET A 1 15.62 -41.25 9.71
C MET A 1 16.92 -40.51 9.38
N ARG A 2 16.93 -39.30 8.84
CA ARG A 2 15.96 -38.19 8.85
C ARG A 2 15.90 -37.55 7.46
N ASP A 3 14.71 -37.12 7.09
CA ASP A 3 14.39 -36.41 5.87
C ASP A 3 15.20 -35.10 5.77
N GLN A 4 15.76 -34.84 4.59
CA GLN A 4 16.32 -33.52 4.28
C GLN A 4 15.15 -32.53 4.24
N PRO A 5 15.15 -31.43 5.01
CA PRO A 5 14.10 -30.44 4.90
C PRO A 5 14.22 -29.77 3.54
N GLY A 6 13.16 -29.91 2.74
CA GLY A 6 13.07 -29.41 1.39
C GLY A 6 13.40 -27.93 1.31
N ASN A 7 14.03 -27.57 0.20
CA ASN A 7 14.29 -26.23 -0.28
C ASN A 7 12.96 -25.50 -0.53
N LEU A 8 12.32 -25.02 0.53
CA LEU A 8 11.28 -24.00 0.42
C LEU A 8 11.98 -22.70 0.01
N PRO A 9 11.54 -22.01 -1.06
CA PRO A 9 12.16 -20.75 -1.44
C PRO A 9 12.14 -19.83 -0.21
N LEU A 10 13.30 -19.30 0.18
CA LEU A 10 13.40 -18.27 1.20
C LEU A 10 12.46 -17.15 0.77
N HIS A 11 11.29 -17.04 1.39
CA HIS A 11 10.40 -15.89 1.22
C HIS A 11 11.25 -14.67 1.53
N HIS A 12 11.61 -13.91 0.50
CA HIS A 12 12.57 -12.82 0.61
C HIS A 12 12.09 -11.85 1.70
N TRP A 13 13.04 -11.37 2.52
CA TRP A 13 12.73 -10.28 3.42
C TRP A 13 12.20 -9.08 2.61
N PRO A 14 11.14 -8.38 3.05
CA PRO A 14 10.60 -7.26 2.31
C PRO A 14 11.65 -6.15 2.12
N SER A 15 11.72 -5.56 0.92
CA SER A 15 12.65 -4.45 0.63
C SER A 15 12.26 -3.13 1.31
N HIS A 16 11.00 -2.99 1.72
CA HIS A 16 10.39 -1.80 2.32
C HIS A 16 9.31 -2.21 3.33
N GLY A 17 8.94 -1.30 4.23
CA GLY A 17 7.79 -1.49 5.11
C GLY A 17 6.44 -1.53 4.37
N GLY A 18 5.38 -1.87 5.09
CA GLY A 18 4.01 -1.97 4.57
C GLY A 18 3.73 -3.23 3.74
N GLN A 19 4.67 -4.19 3.71
CA GLN A 19 4.57 -5.42 2.93
C GLN A 19 4.07 -6.60 3.77
N ALA A 20 2.92 -6.41 4.43
CA ALA A 20 2.31 -7.40 5.33
C ALA A 20 2.16 -8.79 4.70
N ALA A 21 1.70 -8.89 3.45
CA ALA A 21 1.48 -10.18 2.78
C ALA A 21 2.77 -11.02 2.66
N ALA A 22 3.90 -10.39 2.34
CA ALA A 22 5.19 -11.08 2.25
C ALA A 22 5.67 -11.54 3.64
N LEU A 23 5.43 -10.72 4.67
CA LEU A 23 5.75 -11.04 6.06
C LEU A 23 4.94 -12.24 6.56
N LEU A 24 3.62 -12.22 6.35
CA LEU A 24 2.71 -13.30 6.74
C LEU A 24 3.08 -14.61 6.06
N GLN A 25 3.34 -14.60 4.74
CA GLN A 25 3.80 -15.78 4.00
C GLN A 25 5.11 -16.33 4.56
N ARG A 26 6.10 -15.46 4.85
CA ARG A 26 7.40 -15.87 5.39
C ARG A 26 7.27 -16.60 6.73
N PHE A 27 6.32 -16.20 7.57
CA PHE A 27 6.06 -16.84 8.86
C PHE A 27 5.03 -17.96 8.81
N GLY A 28 4.51 -18.31 7.62
CA GLY A 28 3.48 -19.33 7.45
C GLY A 28 2.15 -18.95 8.11
N LEU A 29 1.85 -17.64 8.21
CA LEU A 29 0.63 -17.12 8.81
C LEU A 29 -0.47 -16.94 7.75
N PRO A 30 -1.75 -17.10 8.14
CA PRO A 30 -2.90 -16.79 7.28
C PRO A 30 -2.90 -15.33 6.79
N ALA A 31 -3.49 -15.09 5.62
CA ALA A 31 -3.57 -13.74 5.04
C ALA A 31 -4.42 -12.75 5.85
N ASP A 32 -5.35 -13.26 6.66
CA ASP A 32 -6.23 -12.52 7.56
C ASP A 32 -5.69 -12.47 9.01
N HIS A 33 -4.46 -12.94 9.24
CA HIS A 33 -3.83 -12.84 10.56
C HIS A 33 -3.74 -11.37 11.00
N PRO A 34 -4.24 -11.02 12.20
CA PRO A 34 -4.14 -9.65 12.70
C PRO A 34 -2.69 -9.20 12.77
N LEU A 35 -2.37 -8.07 12.13
CA LEU A 35 -1.05 -7.49 12.11
C LEU A 35 -1.12 -6.01 12.50
N GLU A 36 -0.45 -5.66 13.59
CA GLU A 36 -0.16 -4.27 13.91
C GLU A 36 1.09 -3.84 13.11
N ASP A 37 0.85 -3.26 11.93
CA ASP A 37 1.92 -2.88 11.01
C ASP A 37 2.48 -1.49 11.33
N ILE A 38 3.57 -1.46 12.10
CA ILE A 38 4.37 -0.25 12.38
C ILE A 38 5.59 -0.10 11.46
N SER A 39 5.65 -0.87 10.37
CA SER A 39 6.80 -0.85 9.46
C SER A 39 6.76 0.27 8.41
N ALA A 40 5.60 0.90 8.22
CA ALA A 40 5.40 2.03 7.31
C ALA A 40 4.96 3.30 8.05
N ASN A 41 5.48 4.45 7.61
CA ASN A 41 5.18 5.75 8.20
C ASN A 41 3.87 6.33 7.66
N LEU A 42 2.74 5.72 8.03
CA LEU A 42 1.40 6.19 7.69
C LEU A 42 0.78 7.01 8.83
N ASN A 43 -0.17 7.88 8.50
CA ASN A 43 -0.95 8.58 9.52
C ASN A 43 -1.87 7.56 10.23
N PRO A 44 -1.73 7.33 11.56
CA PRO A 44 -2.54 6.36 12.29
C PRO A 44 -4.02 6.76 12.38
N LEU A 45 -4.36 8.02 12.10
CA LEU A 45 -5.75 8.49 12.00
C LEU A 45 -6.41 8.09 10.67
N GLY A 46 -5.66 7.47 9.76
CA GLY A 46 -6.12 7.12 8.43
C GLY A 46 -6.18 8.32 7.47
N PRO A 47 -6.85 8.16 6.31
CA PRO A 47 -7.01 9.24 5.35
C PRO A 47 -7.94 10.35 5.89
N PRO A 48 -7.78 11.62 5.45
CA PRO A 48 -8.71 12.69 5.80
C PRO A 48 -10.16 12.30 5.44
N GLY A 49 -11.12 12.60 6.33
CA GLY A 49 -12.50 12.12 6.22
C GLY A 49 -13.25 12.49 4.94
N TRP A 50 -12.82 13.54 4.24
CA TRP A 50 -13.41 13.96 2.96
C TRP A 50 -12.93 13.13 1.75
N VAL A 51 -11.77 12.44 1.85
CA VAL A 51 -11.11 11.79 0.71
C VAL A 51 -11.94 10.65 0.13
N THR A 52 -12.52 9.80 0.99
CA THR A 52 -13.33 8.64 0.54
C THR A 52 -14.51 9.07 -0.32
N GLY A 53 -15.26 10.08 0.14
CA GLY A 53 -16.41 10.62 -0.60
C GLY A 53 -15.98 11.29 -1.91
N TYR A 54 -14.87 12.02 -1.89
CA TYR A 54 -14.31 12.66 -3.07
C TYR A 54 -13.91 11.64 -4.14
N LEU A 55 -13.20 10.57 -3.77
CA LEU A 55 -12.80 9.50 -4.67
C LEU A 55 -14.00 8.76 -5.25
N ALA A 56 -14.99 8.41 -4.41
CA ALA A 56 -16.21 7.72 -4.86
C ALA A 56 -16.95 8.49 -5.97
N GLN A 57 -17.04 9.82 -5.84
CA GLN A 57 -17.65 10.70 -6.85
C GLN A 57 -16.85 10.82 -8.16
N ARG A 58 -15.62 10.31 -8.21
CA ARG A 58 -14.71 10.44 -9.37
C ARG A 58 -14.33 9.09 -9.98
N LEU A 59 -14.85 7.98 -9.45
CA LEU A 59 -14.57 6.62 -9.95
C LEU A 59 -14.84 6.46 -11.46
N ALA A 60 -15.87 7.12 -11.99
CA ALA A 60 -16.19 7.09 -13.42
C ALA A 60 -15.04 7.61 -14.31
N GLY A 61 -14.11 8.41 -13.76
CA GLY A 61 -12.94 8.92 -14.47
C GLY A 61 -11.84 7.87 -14.72
N LEU A 62 -11.86 6.72 -14.04
CA LEU A 62 -10.81 5.70 -14.15
C LEU A 62 -10.74 5.02 -15.52
N GLY A 63 -11.79 5.11 -16.33
CA GLY A 63 -11.81 4.58 -17.70
C GLY A 63 -11.01 5.41 -18.71
N ARG A 64 -10.36 6.50 -18.28
CA ARG A 64 -9.58 7.40 -19.13
C ARG A 64 -8.18 7.54 -18.56
N TYR A 65 -7.20 7.72 -19.44
CA TYR A 65 -5.87 8.12 -19.01
C TYR A 65 -5.91 9.46 -18.27
N PRO A 66 -5.08 9.65 -17.23
CA PRO A 66 -4.90 10.96 -16.59
C PRO A 66 -4.48 12.03 -17.60
N GLU A 67 -4.70 13.29 -17.26
CA GLU A 67 -4.15 14.42 -18.02
C GLU A 67 -2.61 14.33 -17.99
N PRO A 68 -1.92 14.27 -19.14
CA PRO A 68 -0.49 13.95 -19.19
C PRO A 68 0.39 14.92 -18.39
N ASP A 69 0.02 16.19 -18.35
CA ASP A 69 0.83 17.23 -17.71
C ASP A 69 0.49 17.44 -16.23
N TYR A 70 -0.57 16.80 -15.74
CA TYR A 70 -1.13 16.94 -14.40
C TYR A 70 -1.30 18.41 -13.96
N ARG A 71 -1.69 19.31 -14.88
CA ARG A 71 -1.66 20.77 -14.64
C ARG A 71 -2.41 21.19 -13.38
N ALA A 72 -3.62 20.66 -13.19
CA ALA A 72 -4.45 20.98 -12.02
C ALA A 72 -3.80 20.54 -10.70
N ALA A 73 -3.17 19.37 -10.66
CA ALA A 73 -2.50 18.88 -9.46
C ALA A 73 -1.24 19.70 -9.15
N ARG A 74 -0.45 20.03 -10.18
CA ARG A 74 0.75 20.89 -10.03
C ARG A 74 0.38 22.27 -9.51
N GLN A 75 -0.67 22.88 -10.05
CA GLN A 75 -1.15 24.18 -9.59
C GLN A 75 -1.63 24.13 -8.13
N ALA A 76 -2.44 23.14 -7.77
CA ALA A 76 -2.91 22.99 -6.39
C ALA A 76 -1.77 22.80 -5.38
N ILE A 77 -0.72 22.05 -5.76
CA ILE A 77 0.48 21.89 -4.93
C ILE A 77 1.24 23.22 -4.82
N ALA A 78 1.43 23.95 -5.92
CA ALA A 78 2.12 25.25 -5.91
C ALA A 78 1.37 26.28 -5.06
N GLU A 79 0.05 26.39 -5.21
CA GLU A 79 -0.80 27.27 -4.40
C GLU A 79 -0.72 26.93 -2.90
N HIS A 80 -0.61 25.64 -2.56
CA HIS A 80 -0.48 25.20 -1.18
C HIS A 80 0.94 25.41 -0.60
N ALA A 81 1.97 25.25 -1.43
CA ALA A 81 3.37 25.28 -1.00
C ALA A 81 4.01 26.68 -1.02
N GLY A 82 3.47 27.62 -1.82
CA GLY A 82 4.05 28.95 -2.05
C GLY A 82 5.20 28.95 -3.03
#